data_AF-A0A9Q8CM04-F1
#
_entry.id   AF-A0A9Q8CM04-F1
#
_cell.length_a   1.000
_cell.length_b   1.000
_cell.length_c   1.000
_cell.angle_alpha   90.00
_cell.angle_beta   90.00
_cell.angle_gamma   90.00
#
_symmetry.space_group_name_H-M   'P 1'
#
loop_
_entity.id
_entity.type
_entity.pdbx_description
1 polymer ?
#
loop_
_entity_poly.entity_id
_entity_poly.type
_entity_poly.pdbx_seq_one_letter_code
_entity_poly.pdbx_strand_id
1 'polypeptide(L)'
;MRCILFYAKFLIKEDEMLDFLVSPIAINPWLIISIALIYALINLRYRHHFLLRWIHFIPTLLHEFGHALFCQLTGGKVEDIVIVTSRHERRETRRTGFAVTTTRGNFNQFMTVLGGYLFPPLMLIAGILCLQYSYPVIFWTLLIIVFSYYFLKTSRKWLPLIITIVLATFIYFLTAHPQYQYELMNDIIYQLITSVLLADTLLSSLTITAVYFKEHHPDWDGALLGRMTRLPVFIYYLLFIAVHLGALYVAIQLII
;
A
#
# COMPACT_ATOMS: atom_id res chain seq x y z
N MET A 1 7.68 37.64 -28.28
CA MET A 1 7.37 36.34 -28.94
C MET A 1 7.91 35.10 -28.23
N ARG A 2 9.12 35.12 -27.63
CA ARG A 2 9.68 33.93 -26.92
C ARG A 2 8.97 33.54 -25.60
N CYS A 3 8.40 34.49 -24.84
CA CYS A 3 7.64 34.15 -23.61
C CYS A 3 6.30 33.45 -23.87
N ILE A 4 5.58 33.81 -24.94
CA ILE A 4 4.26 33.24 -25.26
C ILE A 4 4.42 31.79 -25.75
N LEU A 5 5.47 31.52 -26.52
CA LEU A 5 5.82 30.16 -26.95
C LEU A 5 6.23 29.25 -25.78
N PHE A 6 6.87 29.79 -24.74
CA PHE A 6 7.21 29.02 -23.55
C PHE A 6 5.97 28.68 -22.71
N TYR A 7 5.07 29.66 -22.52
CA TYR A 7 3.79 29.45 -21.83
C TYR A 7 2.88 28.46 -22.56
N ALA A 8 2.77 28.56 -23.89
CA ALA A 8 1.97 27.62 -24.68
C ALA A 8 2.54 26.20 -24.62
N LYS A 9 3.88 26.04 -24.65
CA LYS A 9 4.51 24.72 -24.50
C LYS A 9 4.37 24.12 -23.10
N PHE A 10 4.28 24.98 -22.08
CA PHE A 10 4.06 24.56 -20.70
C PHE A 10 2.61 24.09 -20.50
N LEU A 11 1.63 24.85 -21.01
CA LEU A 11 0.21 24.50 -20.95
C LEU A 11 -0.12 23.21 -21.71
N ILE A 12 0.40 23.04 -22.94
CA ILE A 12 0.21 21.81 -23.73
C ILE A 12 0.80 20.58 -23.02
N LYS A 13 1.91 20.77 -22.28
CA LYS A 13 2.58 19.68 -21.56
C LYS A 13 1.90 19.33 -20.24
N GLU A 14 1.23 20.30 -19.60
CA GLU A 14 0.34 20.03 -18.45
C GLU A 14 -0.90 19.26 -18.89
N ASP A 15 -1.50 19.62 -20.03
CA ASP A 15 -2.67 18.92 -20.59
C ASP A 15 -2.34 17.45 -20.93
N GLU A 16 -1.22 17.16 -21.59
CA GLU A 16 -0.81 15.77 -21.90
C GLU A 16 -0.53 14.91 -20.64
N MET A 17 0.01 15.51 -19.57
CA MET A 17 0.29 14.81 -18.32
C MET A 17 -1.00 14.50 -17.55
N LEU A 18 -1.95 15.43 -17.55
CA LEU A 18 -3.27 15.25 -16.95
C LEU A 18 -4.10 14.25 -17.74
N ASP A 19 -4.08 14.30 -19.08
CA ASP A 19 -4.80 13.39 -19.96
C ASP A 19 -4.38 11.93 -19.77
N PHE A 20 -3.09 11.66 -19.50
CA PHE A 20 -2.61 10.31 -19.16
C PHE A 20 -3.06 9.85 -17.76
N LEU A 21 -3.00 10.73 -16.76
CA LEU A 21 -3.45 10.38 -15.42
C LEU A 21 -4.96 10.11 -15.38
N VAL A 22 -5.71 10.79 -16.25
CA VAL A 22 -7.15 10.65 -16.45
C VAL A 22 -7.49 9.56 -17.47
N SER A 23 -6.50 8.97 -18.15
CA SER A 23 -6.77 7.98 -19.20
C SER A 23 -7.43 6.73 -18.59
N PRO A 24 -8.54 6.25 -19.18
CA PRO A 24 -9.23 5.08 -18.67
C PRO A 24 -8.33 3.86 -18.86
N ILE A 25 -8.01 3.20 -17.75
CA ILE A 25 -7.22 1.97 -17.75
C ILE A 25 -8.09 0.81 -18.21
N ALA A 26 -7.63 0.02 -19.18
CA ALA A 26 -8.33 -1.17 -19.61
C ALA A 26 -8.25 -2.27 -18.54
N ILE A 27 -9.35 -2.49 -17.83
CA ILE A 27 -9.43 -3.52 -16.78
C ILE A 27 -9.44 -4.89 -17.44
N ASN A 28 -8.50 -5.76 -17.05
CA ASN A 28 -8.56 -7.19 -17.33
C ASN A 28 -8.75 -7.96 -16.01
N PRO A 29 -10.00 -8.31 -15.65
CA PRO A 29 -10.34 -8.97 -14.39
C PRO A 29 -9.53 -10.25 -14.15
N TRP A 30 -9.39 -11.06 -15.20
CA TRP A 30 -8.69 -12.33 -15.14
C TRP A 30 -7.19 -12.15 -14.97
N LEU A 31 -6.60 -11.09 -15.53
CA LEU A 31 -5.20 -10.76 -15.30
C LEU A 31 -4.96 -10.42 -13.83
N ILE A 32 -5.81 -9.57 -13.25
CA ILE A 32 -5.69 -9.16 -11.84
C ILE A 32 -5.78 -10.39 -10.92
N ILE A 33 -6.82 -11.20 -11.10
CA ILE A 33 -7.05 -12.40 -10.29
C ILE A 33 -5.91 -13.41 -10.46
N SER A 34 -5.42 -13.62 -11.69
CA SER A 34 -4.34 -14.58 -11.97
C SER A 34 -3.03 -14.16 -11.33
N ILE A 35 -2.65 -12.89 -11.45
CA ILE A 35 -1.43 -12.36 -10.81
C ILE A 35 -1.56 -12.47 -9.29
N ALA A 36 -2.72 -12.10 -8.73
CA ALA A 36 -2.95 -12.18 -7.30
C ALA A 36 -2.83 -13.62 -6.77
N LEU A 37 -3.43 -14.59 -7.47
CA LEU A 37 -3.36 -16.01 -7.12
C LEU A 37 -1.93 -16.54 -7.20
N ILE A 38 -1.22 -16.27 -8.30
CA ILE A 38 0.17 -16.68 -8.49
C ILE A 38 1.04 -16.10 -7.38
N TYR A 39 0.90 -14.81 -7.09
CA TYR A 39 1.63 -14.14 -6.02
C TYR A 39 1.33 -14.74 -4.64
N ALA A 40 0.06 -15.03 -4.33
CA ALA A 40 -0.33 -15.67 -3.08
C ALA A 40 0.28 -17.07 -2.95
N LEU A 41 0.22 -17.89 -4.00
CA LEU A 41 0.77 -19.24 -4.02
C LEU A 41 2.29 -19.25 -3.86
N ILE A 42 3.00 -18.38 -4.57
CA ILE A 42 4.46 -18.23 -4.43
C ILE A 42 4.80 -17.83 -2.99
N ASN A 43 4.04 -16.92 -2.38
CA ASN A 43 4.27 -16.52 -0.99
C ASN A 43 4.03 -17.65 0.01
N LEU A 44 2.99 -18.44 -0.18
CA LEU A 44 2.71 -19.59 0.67
C LEU A 44 3.83 -20.65 0.57
N ARG A 45 4.37 -20.88 -0.63
CA ARG A 45 5.40 -21.90 -0.87
C ARG A 45 6.81 -21.44 -0.53
N TYR A 46 7.14 -20.17 -0.76
CA TYR A 46 8.49 -19.60 -0.75
C TYR A 46 8.62 -18.39 0.19
N ARG A 47 8.06 -18.48 1.40
CA ARG A 47 7.98 -17.42 2.44
C ARG A 47 9.24 -16.56 2.68
N HIS A 48 10.42 -16.99 2.23
CA HIS A 48 11.69 -16.29 2.43
C HIS A 48 12.42 -15.86 1.15
N HIS A 49 11.83 -15.99 -0.05
CA HIS A 49 12.50 -15.60 -1.30
C HIS A 49 12.80 -14.09 -1.36
N PHE A 50 13.94 -13.73 -1.97
CA PHE A 50 14.41 -12.34 -1.98
C PHE A 50 13.54 -11.41 -2.83
N LEU A 51 13.03 -11.89 -3.97
CA LEU A 51 12.15 -11.13 -4.87
C LEU A 51 10.84 -10.74 -4.20
N LEU A 52 10.26 -11.65 -3.43
CA LEU A 52 9.03 -11.40 -2.67
C LEU A 52 9.20 -10.24 -1.69
N ARG A 53 10.40 -10.02 -1.15
CA ARG A 53 10.67 -8.92 -0.21
C ARG A 53 10.44 -7.55 -0.84
N TRP A 54 10.77 -7.40 -2.13
CA TRP A 54 10.57 -6.16 -2.85
C TRP A 54 9.11 -5.93 -3.20
N ILE A 55 8.36 -6.99 -3.51
CA ILE A 55 6.94 -6.88 -3.81
C ILE A 55 6.13 -6.62 -2.53
N HIS A 56 6.51 -7.24 -1.41
CA HIS A 56 5.93 -7.00 -0.08
C HIS A 56 6.18 -5.60 0.47
N PHE A 57 7.04 -4.82 -0.19
CA PHE A 57 7.33 -3.47 0.24
C PHE A 57 6.07 -2.61 0.26
N ILE A 58 5.24 -2.64 -0.79
CA ILE A 58 4.04 -1.80 -0.87
C ILE A 58 3.05 -2.16 0.23
N PRO A 59 2.61 -3.42 0.41
CA PRO A 59 1.63 -3.72 1.46
C PRO A 59 2.17 -3.48 2.87
N THR A 60 3.44 -3.83 3.14
CA THR A 60 4.07 -3.52 4.44
C THR A 60 4.10 -2.02 4.67
N LEU A 61 4.45 -1.22 3.65
CA LEU A 61 4.44 0.22 3.76
C LEU A 61 3.04 0.77 4.07
N LEU A 62 2.01 0.26 3.40
CA LEU A 62 0.63 0.68 3.67
C LEU A 62 0.18 0.33 5.08
N HIS A 63 0.58 -0.84 5.60
CA HIS A 63 0.32 -1.22 7.00
C HIS A 63 0.97 -0.24 7.98
N GLU A 64 2.27 0.02 7.85
CA GLU A 64 2.98 0.96 8.73
C GLU A 64 2.49 2.41 8.56
N PHE A 65 2.15 2.80 7.33
CA PHE A 65 1.54 4.09 7.06
C PHE A 65 0.16 4.20 7.71
N GLY A 66 -0.63 3.12 7.76
CA GLY A 66 -1.89 3.06 8.48
C GLY A 66 -1.72 3.41 9.96
N HIS A 67 -0.73 2.83 10.63
CA HIS A 67 -0.38 3.20 12.00
C HIS A 67 -0.02 4.68 12.12
N ALA A 68 0.89 5.16 11.26
CA ALA A 68 1.36 6.54 11.28
C ALA A 68 0.23 7.56 11.03
N LEU A 69 -0.61 7.32 10.03
CA LEU A 69 -1.71 8.18 9.65
C LEU A 69 -2.72 8.30 10.79
N PHE A 70 -3.20 7.17 11.32
CA PHE A 70 -4.19 7.19 12.39
C PHE A 70 -3.63 7.78 13.69
N CYS A 71 -2.35 7.52 13.99
CA CYS A 71 -1.66 8.17 15.10
C CYS A 71 -1.68 9.69 14.96
N GLN A 72 -1.30 10.21 13.79
CA GLN A 72 -1.21 11.65 13.58
C GLN A 72 -2.60 12.31 13.54
N LEU A 73 -3.59 11.68 12.90
CA LEU A 73 -4.96 12.18 12.83
C LEU A 73 -5.63 12.29 14.21
N THR A 74 -5.22 11.45 15.16
CA THR A 74 -5.78 11.45 16.52
C THR A 74 -4.87 12.13 17.55
N GLY A 75 -3.91 12.95 17.09
CA GLY A 75 -3.12 13.87 17.91
C GLY A 75 -1.81 13.31 18.47
N GLY A 76 -1.38 12.14 18.01
CA GLY A 76 -0.06 11.56 18.29
C GLY A 76 1.03 12.08 17.36
N LYS A 77 2.26 11.60 17.54
CA LYS A 77 3.43 11.95 16.73
C LYS A 77 4.03 10.72 16.08
N VAL A 78 4.55 10.89 14.88
CA VAL A 78 5.27 9.85 14.13
C VAL A 78 6.71 10.31 13.97
N GLU A 79 7.63 9.54 14.54
CA GLU A 79 9.06 9.84 14.56
C GLU A 79 9.77 9.19 13.38
N ASP A 80 9.46 7.93 13.10
CA ASP A 80 10.09 7.17 12.02
C ASP A 80 9.13 6.11 11.46
N ILE A 81 9.31 5.74 10.19
CA ILE A 81 8.69 4.57 9.57
C ILE A 81 9.80 3.73 8.95
N VAL A 82 10.00 2.53 9.49
CA VAL A 82 11.07 1.65 9.09
C VAL A 82 10.50 0.44 8.36
N ILE A 83 10.98 0.20 7.14
CA ILE A 83 10.71 -1.05 6.43
C ILE A 83 11.97 -1.92 6.48
N VAL A 84 11.82 -3.12 7.03
CA VAL A 84 12.95 -4.02 7.25
C VAL A 84 13.21 -4.81 5.98
N THR A 85 14.28 -4.44 5.27
CA THR A 85 14.69 -5.08 4.01
C THR A 85 15.78 -6.14 4.19
N SER A 86 16.48 -6.19 5.33
CA SER A 86 17.54 -7.19 5.55
C SER A 86 16.99 -8.48 6.19
N ARG A 87 17.50 -9.65 5.80
CA ARG A 87 17.06 -10.94 6.41
C ARG A 87 17.47 -11.07 7.87
N HIS A 88 18.66 -10.57 8.20
CA HIS A 88 19.22 -10.67 9.54
C HIS A 88 18.35 -9.88 10.52
N GLU A 89 18.05 -8.63 10.20
CA GLU A 89 17.20 -7.77 11.01
C GLU A 89 15.77 -8.32 11.14
N ARG A 90 15.18 -8.91 10.07
CA ARG A 90 13.86 -9.57 10.18
C ARG A 90 13.88 -10.76 11.13
N ARG A 91 14.99 -11.50 11.23
CA ARG A 91 15.10 -12.64 12.17
C ARG A 91 15.25 -12.17 13.61
N GLU A 92 15.95 -11.07 13.82
CA GLU A 92 16.16 -10.47 15.15
C GLU A 92 14.89 -9.77 15.64
N THR A 93 14.31 -8.91 14.82
CA THR A 93 13.14 -8.10 15.19
C THR A 93 11.81 -8.86 15.03
N ARG A 94 11.80 -9.96 14.26
CA ARG A 94 10.59 -10.70 13.84
C ARG A 94 9.53 -9.84 13.14
N ARG A 95 9.93 -8.68 12.60
CA ARG A 95 9.04 -7.70 11.98
C ARG A 95 9.43 -7.45 10.53
N THR A 96 8.44 -7.18 9.68
CA THR A 96 8.64 -6.81 8.27
C THR A 96 8.75 -5.30 8.07
N GLY A 97 8.13 -4.53 8.98
CA GLY A 97 8.23 -3.09 9.15
C GLY A 97 7.86 -2.71 10.59
N PHE A 98 8.05 -1.45 10.95
CA PHE A 98 7.49 -0.85 12.15
C PHE A 98 7.46 0.68 12.03
N ALA A 99 6.38 1.30 12.50
CA ALA A 99 6.28 2.73 12.71
C ALA A 99 6.63 3.09 14.17
N VAL A 100 7.59 4.00 14.35
CA VAL A 100 7.91 4.59 15.66
C VAL A 100 6.94 5.73 15.91
N THR A 101 5.93 5.44 16.75
CA THR A 101 4.85 6.37 17.04
C THR A 101 4.79 6.69 18.54
N THR A 102 4.63 7.98 18.85
CA THR A 102 4.44 8.48 20.21
C THR A 102 2.98 8.86 20.36
N THR A 103 2.25 8.03 21.11
CA THR A 103 0.80 8.15 21.22
C THR A 103 0.37 9.05 22.39
N ARG A 104 -0.73 9.78 22.23
CA ARG A 104 -1.30 10.67 23.25
C ARG A 104 -2.59 10.08 23.81
N GLY A 105 -2.44 9.24 24.84
CA GLY A 105 -3.56 8.61 25.55
C GLY A 105 -4.14 7.39 24.83
N ASN A 106 -5.07 6.70 25.50
CA ASN A 106 -5.54 5.37 25.10
C ASN A 106 -6.31 5.37 23.78
N PHE A 107 -7.09 6.42 23.49
CA PHE A 107 -7.85 6.51 22.23
C PHE A 107 -6.93 6.66 21.02
N ASN A 108 -5.92 7.51 21.12
CA ASN A 108 -4.94 7.68 20.05
C ASN A 108 -4.18 6.37 19.80
N GLN A 109 -3.71 5.69 20.85
CA GLN A 109 -3.05 4.40 20.70
C GLN A 109 -4.00 3.33 20.11
N PHE A 110 -5.27 3.32 20.50
CA PHE A 110 -6.27 2.41 19.93
C PHE A 110 -6.44 2.62 18.42
N MET A 111 -6.58 3.89 18.00
CA MET A 111 -6.73 4.25 16.60
C MET A 111 -5.46 3.95 15.79
N THR A 112 -4.27 4.23 16.34
CA THR A 112 -2.99 3.86 15.74
C THR A 112 -2.94 2.37 15.42
N VAL A 113 -3.24 1.51 16.40
CA VAL A 113 -3.13 0.06 16.24
C VAL A 113 -4.18 -0.48 15.27
N LEU A 114 -5.41 0.06 15.27
CA LEU A 114 -6.41 -0.28 14.26
C LEU A 114 -5.95 0.08 12.83
N GLY A 115 -5.31 1.24 12.67
CA GLY A 115 -4.94 1.79 11.37
C GLY A 115 -4.13 0.83 10.50
N GLY A 116 -3.23 0.04 11.08
CA GLY A 116 -2.39 -0.89 10.33
C GLY A 116 -3.18 -1.98 9.59
N TYR A 117 -4.26 -2.49 10.19
CA TYR A 117 -5.10 -3.53 9.58
C TYR A 117 -6.26 -2.97 8.76
N LEU A 118 -6.63 -1.71 8.95
CA LEU A 118 -7.70 -1.08 8.16
C LEU A 118 -7.17 -0.46 6.85
N PHE A 119 -5.96 0.11 6.86
CA PHE A 119 -5.48 0.92 5.73
C PHE A 119 -5.18 0.13 4.44
N PRO A 120 -4.50 -1.04 4.46
CA PRO A 120 -4.23 -1.79 3.23
C PRO A 120 -5.52 -2.26 2.50
N PRO A 121 -6.53 -2.83 3.18
CA PRO A 121 -7.81 -3.16 2.54
C PRO A 121 -8.55 -1.94 1.97
N LEU A 122 -8.49 -0.79 2.66
CA LEU A 122 -9.07 0.46 2.15
C LEU A 122 -8.38 0.92 0.86
N MET A 123 -7.04 0.81 0.80
CA MET A 123 -6.28 1.15 -0.40
C MET A 123 -6.58 0.20 -1.57
N LEU A 124 -6.80 -1.08 -1.31
CA LEU A 124 -7.28 -2.04 -2.32
C LEU A 124 -8.62 -1.59 -2.91
N ILE A 125 -9.62 -1.35 -2.05
CA ILE A 125 -10.96 -0.93 -2.49
C ILE A 125 -10.87 0.40 -3.25
N ALA A 126 -10.10 1.37 -2.74
CA ALA A 126 -9.90 2.66 -3.40
C ALA A 126 -9.32 2.49 -4.80
N GLY A 127 -8.30 1.63 -4.98
CA GLY A 127 -7.73 1.34 -6.30
C GLY A 127 -8.74 0.72 -7.25
N ILE A 128 -9.54 -0.25 -6.80
CA ILE A 128 -10.54 -0.90 -7.65
C ILE A 128 -11.68 0.06 -8.02
N LEU A 129 -12.17 0.86 -7.09
CA LEU A 129 -13.18 1.89 -7.39
C LEU A 129 -12.64 2.91 -8.39
N CYS A 130 -11.39 3.35 -8.23
CA CYS A 130 -10.77 4.27 -9.18
C CYS A 130 -10.66 3.67 -10.59
N LEU A 131 -10.41 2.37 -10.73
CA LEU A 131 -10.49 1.68 -12.02
C LEU A 131 -11.92 1.68 -12.57
N GLN A 132 -12.88 1.24 -11.78
CA GLN A 132 -14.27 1.07 -12.21
C GLN A 132 -14.92 2.39 -12.64
N TYR A 133 -14.62 3.49 -11.95
CA TYR A 133 -15.12 4.82 -12.29
C TYR A 133 -14.21 5.60 -13.25
N SER A 134 -13.16 4.97 -13.81
CA SER A 134 -12.22 5.62 -14.74
C SER A 134 -11.53 6.88 -14.18
N TYR A 135 -11.18 6.86 -12.89
CA TYR A 135 -10.40 7.90 -12.22
C TYR A 135 -9.08 7.36 -11.63
N PRO A 136 -8.20 6.72 -12.42
CA PRO A 136 -6.96 6.14 -11.90
C PRO A 136 -5.99 7.17 -11.31
N VAL A 137 -6.06 8.44 -11.74
CA VAL A 137 -5.32 9.57 -11.16
C VAL A 137 -5.47 9.67 -9.65
N ILE A 138 -6.66 9.38 -9.11
CA ILE A 138 -6.94 9.51 -7.68
C ILE A 138 -6.11 8.48 -6.91
N PHE A 139 -6.09 7.24 -7.38
CA PHE A 139 -5.29 6.18 -6.77
C PHE A 139 -3.79 6.47 -6.85
N TRP A 140 -3.30 6.93 -8.01
CA TRP A 140 -1.91 7.36 -8.15
C TRP A 140 -1.54 8.50 -7.20
N THR A 141 -2.41 9.49 -7.08
CA THR A 141 -2.24 10.61 -6.15
C THR A 141 -2.16 10.12 -4.70
N LEU A 142 -3.05 9.22 -4.28
CA LEU A 142 -3.02 8.62 -2.96
C LEU A 142 -1.70 7.87 -2.70
N LEU A 143 -1.24 7.07 -3.65
CA LEU A 143 0.05 6.38 -3.54
C LEU A 143 1.21 7.38 -3.43
N ILE A 144 1.24 8.43 -4.24
CA ILE A 144 2.28 9.48 -4.19
C ILE A 144 2.30 10.16 -2.82
N ILE A 145 1.13 10.46 -2.23
CA ILE A 145 1.02 11.05 -0.89
C ILE A 145 1.60 10.11 0.17
N VAL A 146 1.21 8.82 0.15
CA VAL A 146 1.75 7.79 1.06
C VAL A 146 3.27 7.72 0.95
N PHE A 147 3.78 7.62 -0.28
CA PHE A 147 5.20 7.50 -0.55
C PHE A 147 6.00 8.74 -0.16
N SER A 148 5.45 9.93 -0.41
CA SER A 148 6.07 11.20 -0.04
C SER A 148 6.13 11.35 1.48
N TYR A 149 5.03 11.01 2.18
CA TYR A 149 5.03 10.97 3.64
C TYR A 149 6.09 10.01 4.19
N TYR A 150 6.15 8.80 3.62
CA TYR A 150 7.17 7.82 3.97
C TYR A 150 8.58 8.36 3.74
N PHE A 151 8.85 8.93 2.57
CA PHE A 151 10.16 9.50 2.23
C PHE A 151 10.59 10.58 3.22
N LEU A 152 9.66 11.43 3.68
CA LEU A 152 9.95 12.46 4.67
C LEU A 152 10.25 11.87 6.05
N LYS A 153 9.48 10.88 6.49
CA LYS A 153 9.55 10.32 7.85
C LYS A 153 10.63 9.27 8.05
N THR A 154 10.89 8.42 7.05
CA THR A 154 11.82 7.31 7.19
C THR A 154 13.25 7.78 7.43
N SER A 155 13.93 7.17 8.40
CA SER A 155 15.39 7.28 8.55
C SER A 155 16.15 6.60 7.41
N ARG A 156 15.53 5.62 6.73
CA ARG A 156 16.15 4.81 5.66
C ARG A 156 15.85 5.38 4.28
N LYS A 157 16.60 6.41 3.88
CA LYS A 157 16.35 7.16 2.62
C LYS A 157 16.68 6.40 1.34
N TRP A 158 17.54 5.37 1.37
CA TRP A 158 18.00 4.68 0.14
C TRP A 158 16.86 4.06 -0.68
N LEU A 159 15.96 3.34 -0.01
CA LEU A 159 14.86 2.65 -0.66
C LEU A 159 13.88 3.62 -1.33
N PRO A 160 13.31 4.62 -0.62
CA PRO A 160 12.42 5.55 -1.26
C PRO A 160 13.17 6.48 -2.24
N LEU A 161 14.46 6.76 -2.06
CA LEU A 161 15.26 7.47 -3.06
C LEU A 161 15.33 6.69 -4.39
N ILE A 162 15.62 5.39 -4.35
CA ILE A 162 15.63 4.54 -5.55
C ILE A 162 14.26 4.56 -6.23
N ILE A 163 13.18 4.42 -5.46
CA ILE A 163 11.81 4.46 -5.99
C ILE A 163 11.53 5.82 -6.62
N THR A 164 11.91 6.92 -5.98
CA THR A 164 11.76 8.28 -6.53
C THR A 164 12.56 8.45 -7.83
N ILE A 165 13.78 7.94 -7.91
CA ILE A 165 14.59 7.98 -9.14
C ILE A 165 13.88 7.19 -10.25
N VAL A 166 13.42 5.97 -9.96
CA VAL A 166 12.70 5.13 -10.95
C VAL A 166 11.44 5.85 -11.44
N LEU A 167 10.65 6.44 -10.55
CA LEU A 167 9.45 7.19 -10.91
C LEU A 167 9.78 8.46 -11.72
N ALA A 168 10.79 9.22 -11.31
CA ALA A 168 11.21 10.42 -12.03
C ALA A 168 11.76 10.09 -13.42
N THR A 169 12.54 9.02 -13.55
CA THR A 169 13.02 8.50 -14.83
C THR A 169 11.85 8.05 -15.70
N PHE A 170 10.89 7.32 -15.13
CA PHE A 170 9.68 6.91 -15.83
C PHE A 170 8.93 8.12 -16.38
N ILE A 171 8.58 9.08 -15.53
CA ILE A 171 7.89 10.33 -15.91
C ILE A 171 8.68 11.11 -16.96
N TYR A 172 10.02 11.18 -16.84
CA TYR A 172 10.87 11.81 -17.84
C TYR A 172 10.72 11.13 -19.21
N PHE A 173 10.84 9.80 -19.27
CA PHE A 173 10.69 9.04 -20.52
C PHE A 173 9.29 9.22 -21.12
N LEU A 174 8.24 9.23 -20.29
CA LEU A 174 6.86 9.55 -20.72
C LEU A 174 6.83 10.89 -21.46
N THR A 175 7.37 11.93 -20.83
CA THR A 175 7.26 13.30 -21.37
C THR A 175 8.23 13.60 -22.52
N ALA A 176 9.36 12.88 -22.59
CA ALA A 176 10.39 13.11 -23.59
C ALA A 176 10.16 12.28 -24.86
N HIS A 177 9.40 11.18 -24.76
CA HIS A 177 9.22 10.23 -25.85
C HIS A 177 7.77 9.73 -26.00
N PRO A 178 6.79 10.63 -26.21
CA PRO A 178 5.36 10.26 -26.28
C PRO A 178 5.00 9.25 -27.38
N GLN A 179 5.89 9.04 -28.37
CA GLN A 179 5.73 8.04 -29.41
C GLN A 179 5.74 6.57 -28.90
N TYR A 180 6.23 6.32 -27.69
CA TYR A 180 6.16 4.99 -27.09
C TYR A 180 4.82 4.81 -26.36
N GLN A 181 4.17 3.66 -26.57
CA GLN A 181 2.84 3.33 -26.02
C GLN A 181 2.86 3.12 -24.50
N TYR A 182 3.03 4.21 -23.76
CA TYR A 182 3.14 4.18 -22.30
C TYR A 182 1.82 3.91 -21.58
N GLU A 183 0.69 4.00 -22.27
CA GLU A 183 -0.64 3.62 -21.78
C GLU A 183 -0.70 2.15 -21.39
N LEU A 184 -0.20 1.24 -22.25
CA LEU A 184 -0.14 -0.20 -21.92
C LEU A 184 0.72 -0.46 -20.67
N MET A 185 1.80 0.30 -20.50
CA MET A 185 2.65 0.18 -19.32
C MET A 185 1.92 0.69 -18.07
N ASN A 186 1.17 1.77 -18.15
CA ASN A 186 0.30 2.25 -17.07
C ASN A 186 -0.70 1.17 -16.64
N ASP A 187 -1.40 0.60 -17.63
CA ASP A 187 -2.42 -0.44 -17.41
C ASP A 187 -1.82 -1.64 -16.68
N ILE A 188 -0.65 -2.11 -17.13
CA ILE A 188 0.04 -3.25 -16.53
C ILE A 188 0.50 -2.93 -15.10
N ILE A 189 1.12 -1.76 -14.87
CA ILE A 189 1.63 -1.40 -13.53
C ILE A 189 0.47 -1.23 -12.56
N TYR A 190 -0.61 -0.57 -12.98
CA TYR A 190 -1.79 -0.39 -12.14
C TYR A 190 -2.37 -1.75 -11.75
N GLN A 191 -2.64 -2.61 -12.74
CA GLN A 191 -3.19 -3.95 -12.50
C GLN A 191 -2.25 -4.78 -11.63
N LEU A 192 -0.92 -4.66 -11.79
CA LEU A 192 0.06 -5.32 -10.93
C LEU A 192 -0.06 -4.86 -9.47
N ILE A 193 -0.12 -3.55 -9.21
CA ILE A 193 -0.25 -3.02 -7.85
C ILE A 193 -1.57 -3.49 -7.22
N THR A 194 -2.69 -3.37 -7.93
CA THR A 194 -3.99 -3.82 -7.44
C THR A 194 -3.99 -5.33 -7.17
N SER A 195 -3.35 -6.14 -8.02
CA SER A 195 -3.20 -7.58 -7.81
C SER A 195 -2.38 -7.91 -6.56
N VAL A 196 -1.29 -7.17 -6.32
CA VAL A 196 -0.46 -7.33 -5.12
C VAL A 196 -1.26 -6.97 -3.87
N LEU A 197 -2.04 -5.88 -3.89
CA LEU A 197 -2.92 -5.50 -2.77
C LEU A 197 -4.03 -6.53 -2.53
N LEU A 198 -4.63 -7.07 -3.59
CA LEU A 198 -5.65 -8.11 -3.51
C LEU A 198 -5.09 -9.37 -2.83
N ALA A 199 -3.92 -9.82 -3.30
CA ALA A 199 -3.27 -10.99 -2.76
C ALA A 199 -2.75 -10.78 -1.34
N ASP A 200 -2.21 -9.60 -1.03
CA ASP A 200 -1.75 -9.28 0.32
C ASP A 200 -2.94 -9.23 1.30
N THR A 201 -4.09 -8.71 0.90
CA THR A 201 -5.29 -8.72 1.75
C THR A 201 -5.72 -10.16 2.11
N LEU A 202 -5.58 -11.10 1.16
CA LEU A 202 -5.79 -12.53 1.39
C LEU A 202 -4.71 -13.11 2.33
N LEU A 203 -3.43 -12.85 2.05
CA LEU A 203 -2.31 -13.35 2.87
C LEU A 203 -2.35 -12.78 4.30
N SER A 204 -2.75 -11.53 4.48
CA SER A 204 -2.94 -10.86 5.76
C SER A 204 -4.07 -11.52 6.54
N SER A 205 -5.18 -11.89 5.90
CA SER A 205 -6.25 -12.69 6.54
C SER A 205 -5.75 -14.03 7.07
N LEU A 206 -4.91 -14.73 6.30
CA LEU A 206 -4.28 -15.98 6.72
C LEU A 206 -3.29 -15.75 7.87
N THR A 207 -2.52 -14.67 7.82
CA THR A 207 -1.53 -14.31 8.84
C THR A 207 -2.19 -13.97 10.16
N ILE A 208 -3.25 -13.15 10.16
CA ILE A 208 -4.06 -12.82 11.34
C ILE A 208 -4.62 -14.09 11.98
N THR A 209 -5.15 -15.01 11.16
CA THR A 209 -5.68 -16.29 11.63
C THR A 209 -4.59 -17.18 12.23
N ALA A 210 -3.41 -17.24 11.61
CA ALA A 210 -2.29 -18.02 12.12
C ALA A 210 -1.75 -17.44 13.44
N VAL A 211 -1.59 -16.12 13.53
CA VAL A 211 -1.11 -15.42 14.72
C VAL A 211 -2.06 -15.60 15.89
N TYR A 212 -3.38 -15.52 15.64
CA TYR A 212 -4.40 -15.71 16.68
C TYR A 212 -4.46 -17.15 17.20
N PHE A 213 -4.55 -18.15 16.32
CA PHE A 213 -4.80 -19.55 16.74
C PHE A 213 -3.54 -20.37 17.00
N LYS A 214 -2.44 -20.12 16.28
CA LYS A 214 -1.25 -21.00 16.32
C LYS A 214 -0.14 -20.40 17.15
N GLU A 215 0.25 -19.18 16.83
CA GLU A 215 1.51 -18.63 17.31
C GLU A 215 1.36 -17.86 18.63
N HIS A 216 0.13 -17.49 19.03
CA HIS A 216 -0.17 -16.76 20.26
C HIS A 216 0.80 -15.58 20.52
N HIS A 217 1.22 -14.90 19.46
CA HIS A 217 2.25 -13.87 19.56
C HIS A 217 1.76 -12.74 20.48
N PRO A 218 2.40 -12.47 21.64
CA PRO A 218 1.89 -11.46 22.56
C PRO A 218 1.97 -10.02 21.99
N ASP A 219 2.80 -9.82 20.97
CA ASP A 219 3.12 -8.51 20.40
C ASP A 219 2.30 -8.15 19.16
N TRP A 220 1.38 -9.01 18.72
CA TRP A 220 0.49 -8.64 17.62
C TRP A 220 -0.55 -7.61 18.09
N ASP A 221 -0.96 -6.77 17.15
CA ASP A 221 -1.83 -5.63 17.38
C ASP A 221 -3.16 -5.97 18.07
N GLY A 222 -3.79 -7.10 17.73
CA GLY A 222 -5.03 -7.51 18.39
C GLY A 222 -4.83 -7.86 19.86
N ALA A 223 -3.68 -8.44 20.24
CA ALA A 223 -3.35 -8.65 21.65
C ALA A 223 -3.09 -7.33 22.38
N LEU A 224 -2.44 -6.36 21.71
CA LEU A 224 -2.25 -5.02 22.25
C LEU A 224 -3.60 -4.32 22.50
N LEU A 225 -4.51 -4.36 21.53
CA LEU A 225 -5.86 -3.80 21.65
C LEU A 225 -6.66 -4.47 22.78
N GLY A 226 -6.59 -5.80 22.92
CA GLY A 226 -7.23 -6.53 24.01
C GLY A 226 -6.71 -6.12 25.38
N ARG A 227 -5.38 -5.95 25.53
CA ARG A 227 -4.79 -5.46 26.79
C ARG A 227 -5.22 -4.03 27.12
N MET A 228 -5.27 -3.16 26.11
CA MET A 228 -5.60 -1.75 26.31
C MET A 228 -7.08 -1.53 26.65
N THR A 229 -7.98 -2.23 25.98
CA THR A 229 -9.43 -2.05 26.12
C THR A 229 -10.07 -2.99 27.14
N ARG A 230 -9.33 -4.02 27.57
CA ARG A 230 -9.80 -5.13 28.41
C ARG A 230 -10.90 -5.97 27.74
N LEU A 231 -11.07 -5.84 26.43
CA LEU A 231 -11.96 -6.69 25.64
C LEU A 231 -11.25 -7.99 25.22
N PRO A 232 -12.00 -9.10 25.04
CA PRO A 232 -11.44 -10.33 24.51
C PRO A 232 -10.77 -10.09 23.15
N VAL A 233 -9.53 -10.58 22.99
CA VAL A 233 -8.74 -10.46 21.76
C VAL A 233 -9.48 -11.00 20.53
N PHE A 234 -10.37 -11.98 20.73
CA PHE A 234 -11.26 -12.53 19.69
C PHE A 234 -12.10 -11.47 18.96
N ILE A 235 -12.53 -10.40 19.65
CA ILE A 235 -13.31 -9.31 19.02
C ILE A 235 -12.48 -8.61 17.95
N TYR A 236 -11.20 -8.33 18.23
CA TYR A 236 -10.28 -7.70 17.28
C TYR A 236 -9.89 -8.64 16.15
N TYR A 237 -9.73 -9.94 16.44
CA TYR A 237 -9.57 -10.96 15.42
C TYR A 237 -10.75 -10.94 14.42
N LEU A 238 -11.99 -11.01 14.91
CA LEU A 238 -13.18 -10.95 14.07
C LEU A 238 -13.27 -9.66 13.28
N LEU A 239 -12.99 -8.52 13.91
CA LEU A 239 -13.01 -7.21 13.25
C LEU A 239 -12.04 -7.19 12.06
N PHE A 240 -10.78 -7.58 12.26
CA PHE A 240 -9.79 -7.52 11.19
C PHE A 240 -10.09 -8.51 10.07
N ILE A 241 -10.51 -9.74 10.41
CA ILE A 241 -10.93 -10.72 9.40
C ILE A 241 -12.16 -10.23 8.63
N ALA A 242 -13.16 -9.66 9.30
CA ALA A 242 -14.34 -9.12 8.64
C ALA A 242 -13.99 -8.00 7.66
N VAL A 243 -13.08 -7.09 8.05
CA VAL A 243 -12.61 -6.02 7.16
C VAL A 243 -11.87 -6.57 5.95
N HIS A 244 -10.95 -7.52 6.14
CA HIS A 244 -10.16 -8.06 5.03
C HIS A 244 -11.01 -8.91 4.10
N LEU A 245 -11.81 -9.84 4.63
CA LEU A 245 -12.71 -10.67 3.81
C LEU A 245 -13.81 -9.84 3.15
N GLY A 246 -14.34 -8.83 3.85
CA GLY A 246 -15.28 -7.88 3.27
C GLY A 246 -14.66 -7.08 2.12
N ALA A 247 -13.42 -6.61 2.28
CA ALA A 247 -12.68 -5.94 1.22
C ALA A 247 -12.40 -6.85 0.02
N LEU A 248 -12.01 -8.12 0.25
CA LEU A 248 -11.84 -9.11 -0.82
C LEU A 248 -13.15 -9.37 -1.56
N TYR A 249 -14.25 -9.54 -0.83
CA TYR A 249 -15.56 -9.74 -1.42
C TYR A 249 -15.97 -8.56 -2.30
N VAL A 250 -15.89 -7.34 -1.77
CA VAL A 250 -16.18 -6.11 -2.53
C VAL A 250 -15.25 -5.97 -3.72
N ALA A 251 -13.95 -6.17 -3.54
CA ALA A 251 -12.95 -6.12 -4.61
C ALA A 251 -13.31 -7.06 -5.77
N ILE A 252 -13.63 -8.32 -5.47
CA ILE A 252 -14.00 -9.31 -6.48
C ILE A 252 -15.30 -8.93 -7.19
N GLN A 253 -16.31 -8.46 -6.45
CA GLN A 253 -17.59 -8.01 -7.02
C GLN A 253 -17.46 -6.80 -7.95
N LEU A 254 -16.49 -5.91 -7.69
CA LEU A 254 -16.26 -4.73 -8.53
C LEU A 254 -15.37 -5.05 -9.74
N ILE A 255 -14.56 -6.12 -9.66
CA ILE A 255 -13.66 -6.55 -10.73
C ILE A 255 -14.39 -7.42 -11.79
N ILE A 256 -15.33 -8.28 -11.38
CA ILE A 256 -16.05 -9.23 -12.25
C ILE A 256 -17.37 -8.63 -12.73
#